data_AF-K8XDY9-F1
#
_entry.id   AF-K8XDY9-F1
#
_cell.length_a   1.000
_cell.length_b   1.000
_cell.length_c   1.000
_cell.angle_alpha   90.00
_cell.angle_beta   90.00
_cell.angle_gamma   90.00
#
_symmetry.space_group_name_H-M   'P 1'
#
loop_
_entity.id
_entity.type
_entity.pdbx_description
1 polymer ?
#
loop_
_entity_poly.entity_id
_entity_poly.type
_entity_poly.pdbx_seq_one_letter_code
_entity_poly.pdbx_strand_id
1 'polypeptide(L)'
;MDDITIARASRFISKIVVEELGSRLENPFQDFTLEDMGTSEEWDEILALGLGPTLTEMIAETCVSGLDEKYPALAEIRGQMTSVSTLPAEYLSLDFELEPEYRTVASEMFDAALQGTDTETVKAKIAVLDGDGQANVILTAIALFTVLAKVFHQLTTGKMADDEPTLSLGSDG
;
A
#
# COMPACT_ATOMS: atom_id res chain seq x y z
N MET A 1 -3.13 0.78 29.66
CA MET A 1 -2.72 -0.10 28.55
C MET A 1 -1.51 -0.88 29.03
N ASP A 2 -1.49 -2.20 28.88
CA ASP A 2 -0.39 -3.03 29.38
C ASP A 2 0.67 -3.30 28.30
N ASP A 3 1.90 -3.65 28.73
CA ASP A 3 3.03 -3.91 27.84
C ASP A 3 2.78 -5.07 26.87
N ILE A 4 1.87 -5.99 27.22
CA ILE A 4 1.51 -7.14 26.39
C ILE A 4 0.68 -6.68 25.18
N THR A 5 -0.27 -5.77 25.41
CA THR A 5 -1.11 -5.16 24.37
C THR A 5 -0.24 -4.37 23.38
N ILE A 6 0.71 -3.58 23.88
CA ILE A 6 1.66 -2.84 23.01
C ILE A 6 2.50 -3.82 22.18
N ALA A 7 3.04 -4.87 22.79
CA ALA A 7 3.86 -5.85 22.09
C ALA A 7 3.08 -6.62 21.01
N ARG A 8 1.81 -6.96 21.27
CA ARG A 8 0.90 -7.57 20.28
C ARG A 8 0.68 -6.62 19.10
N ALA A 9 0.28 -5.39 19.39
CA ALA A 9 0.08 -4.34 18.38
C ALA A 9 1.33 -4.12 17.52
N SER A 10 2.52 -3.99 18.13
CA SER A 10 3.77 -3.83 17.38
C SER A 10 4.09 -5.05 16.51
N ARG A 11 3.82 -6.26 17.00
CA ARG A 11 4.02 -7.49 16.21
C ARG A 11 3.08 -7.56 15.01
N PHE A 12 1.83 -7.16 15.21
CA PHE A 12 0.82 -7.08 14.16
C PHE A 12 1.20 -6.05 13.08
N ILE A 13 1.62 -4.85 13.49
CA ILE A 13 2.14 -3.83 12.57
C ILE A 13 3.33 -4.39 11.76
N SER A 14 4.27 -5.06 12.43
CA SER A 14 5.43 -5.65 11.75
C SER A 14 5.04 -6.73 10.75
N LYS A 15 4.05 -7.57 11.07
CA LYS A 15 3.53 -8.60 10.14
C LYS A 15 3.00 -7.94 8.87
N ILE A 16 2.12 -6.94 9.01
CA ILE A 16 1.58 -6.21 7.85
C ILE A 16 2.71 -5.58 7.04
N VAL A 17 3.57 -4.81 7.72
CA VAL A 17 4.55 -3.94 7.06
C VAL A 17 5.66 -4.74 6.39
N VAL A 18 6.20 -5.77 7.05
CA VAL A 18 7.38 -6.49 6.56
C VAL A 18 6.99 -7.74 5.80
N GLU A 19 6.04 -8.54 6.30
CA GLU A 19 5.70 -9.83 5.71
C GLU A 19 4.72 -9.63 4.56
N GLU A 20 3.55 -9.05 4.84
CA GLU A 20 2.49 -8.93 3.86
C GLU A 20 2.88 -7.96 2.74
N LEU A 21 3.27 -6.72 3.07
CA LEU A 21 3.66 -5.75 2.05
C LEU A 21 5.00 -6.09 1.39
N GLY A 22 5.97 -6.63 2.13
CA GLY A 22 7.23 -7.08 1.57
C GLY A 22 7.05 -8.16 0.50
N SER A 23 6.18 -9.15 0.76
CA SER A 23 5.89 -10.22 -0.21
C SER A 23 5.30 -9.71 -1.54
N ARG A 24 4.60 -8.56 -1.52
CA ARG A 24 4.03 -7.95 -2.74
C ARG A 24 5.10 -7.41 -3.68
N LEU A 25 6.28 -7.05 -3.16
CA LEU A 25 7.41 -6.68 -4.02
C LEU A 25 7.93 -7.89 -4.81
N GLU A 26 7.71 -9.11 -4.31
CA GLU A 26 8.07 -10.36 -4.99
C GLU A 26 6.98 -10.79 -5.98
N ASN A 27 5.70 -10.66 -5.60
CA ASN A 27 4.55 -11.06 -6.41
C ASN A 27 3.48 -9.94 -6.49
N PRO A 28 3.72 -8.87 -7.27
CA PRO A 28 2.87 -7.67 -7.25
C PRO A 28 1.47 -7.87 -7.83
N PHE A 29 1.25 -8.94 -8.60
CA PHE A 29 -0.04 -9.28 -9.19
C PHE A 29 -0.81 -10.37 -8.44
N GLN A 30 -0.27 -10.89 -7.35
CA GLN A 30 -1.02 -11.84 -6.54
C GLN A 30 -2.29 -11.17 -6.02
N ASP A 31 -3.38 -11.91 -5.94
CA ASP A 31 -4.63 -11.42 -5.35
C ASP A 31 -4.41 -10.98 -3.91
N PHE A 32 -5.14 -9.95 -3.50
CA PHE A 32 -5.06 -9.37 -2.17
C PHE A 32 -6.38 -9.58 -1.45
N THR A 33 -6.33 -10.19 -0.27
CA THR A 33 -7.47 -10.23 0.62
C THR A 33 -7.11 -9.58 1.95
N LEU A 34 -8.04 -8.77 2.46
CA LEU A 34 -7.91 -8.10 3.76
C LEU A 34 -7.79 -9.09 4.92
N GLU A 35 -8.37 -10.28 4.74
CA GLU A 35 -8.33 -11.40 5.70
C GLU A 35 -6.90 -11.91 5.93
N ASP A 36 -6.00 -11.74 4.96
CA ASP A 36 -4.59 -12.14 5.09
C ASP A 36 -3.84 -11.23 6.07
N MET A 37 -4.23 -9.95 6.15
CA MET A 37 -3.49 -8.96 6.93
C MET A 37 -3.76 -9.05 8.43
N GLY A 38 -4.98 -9.36 8.82
CA GLY A 38 -5.32 -9.41 10.24
C GLY A 38 -6.75 -9.82 10.54
N THR A 39 -6.92 -10.35 11.74
CA THR A 39 -8.23 -10.60 12.33
C THR A 39 -8.87 -9.30 12.80
N SER A 40 -10.21 -9.26 12.92
CA SER A 40 -10.92 -8.09 13.46
C SER A 40 -10.45 -7.69 14.86
N GLU A 41 -10.07 -8.65 15.71
CA GLU A 41 -9.54 -8.37 17.05
C GLU A 41 -8.22 -7.59 17.00
N GLU A 42 -7.32 -7.95 16.08
CA GLU A 42 -6.03 -7.26 15.94
C GLU A 42 -6.22 -5.84 15.40
N TRP A 43 -7.15 -5.65 14.46
CA TRP A 43 -7.51 -4.34 13.95
C TRP A 43 -8.15 -3.46 15.02
N ASP A 44 -9.14 -3.99 15.76
CA ASP A 44 -9.77 -3.30 16.88
C ASP A 44 -8.75 -2.91 17.94
N GLU A 45 -7.77 -3.79 18.22
CA GLU A 45 -6.67 -3.51 19.13
C GLU A 45 -5.83 -2.33 18.61
N ILE A 46 -5.32 -2.34 17.37
CA ILE A 46 -4.54 -1.20 16.82
C ILE A 46 -5.30 0.12 16.88
N LEU A 47 -6.58 0.11 16.52
CA LEU A 47 -7.42 1.30 16.44
C LEU A 47 -7.76 1.84 17.84
N ALA A 48 -8.07 0.96 18.79
CA ALA A 48 -8.33 1.34 20.19
C ALA A 48 -7.11 2.01 20.86
N LEU A 49 -5.92 1.76 20.33
CA LEU A 49 -4.66 2.30 20.84
C LEU A 49 -4.24 3.59 20.14
N GLY A 50 -5.00 4.02 19.14
CA GLY A 50 -4.68 5.19 18.33
C GLY A 50 -3.41 5.01 17.49
N LEU A 51 -3.03 3.76 17.17
CA LEU A 51 -1.83 3.45 16.39
C LEU A 51 -2.07 3.50 14.87
N GLY A 52 -3.29 3.81 14.41
CA GLY A 52 -3.63 3.92 13.00
C GLY A 52 -2.75 4.89 12.19
N PRO A 53 -2.50 6.12 12.67
CA PRO A 53 -1.57 7.04 12.00
C PRO A 53 -0.15 6.47 11.87
N THR A 54 0.37 5.86 12.94
CA THR A 54 1.71 5.25 12.94
C THR A 54 1.80 4.08 11.98
N LEU A 55 0.80 3.19 11.98
CA LEU A 55 0.75 2.08 11.03
C LEU A 55 0.69 2.58 9.58
N THR A 56 -0.14 3.59 9.29
CA THR A 56 -0.25 4.16 7.94
C THR A 56 1.08 4.76 7.46
N GLU A 57 1.83 5.43 8.35
CA GLU A 57 3.16 5.95 8.05
C GLU A 57 4.16 4.81 7.78
N MET A 58 4.21 3.82 8.66
CA MET A 58 5.13 2.68 8.50
C MET A 58 4.85 1.90 7.22
N ILE A 59 3.58 1.75 6.84
CA ILE A 59 3.15 1.21 5.54
C ILE A 59 3.78 2.07 4.44
N ALA A 60 3.48 3.37 4.39
CA ALA A 60 3.96 4.24 3.33
C ALA A 60 5.50 4.25 3.21
N GLU A 61 6.23 4.38 4.32
CA GLU A 61 7.69 4.37 4.34
C GLU A 61 8.27 3.05 3.83
N THR A 62 7.75 1.92 4.31
CA THR A 62 8.22 0.59 3.90
C THR A 62 7.91 0.29 2.45
N CYS A 63 6.76 0.79 1.97
CA CYS A 63 6.39 0.71 0.57
C CYS A 63 7.41 1.45 -0.30
N VAL A 64 7.78 2.67 0.08
CA VAL A 64 8.73 3.51 -0.66
C VAL A 64 10.15 2.93 -0.62
N SER A 65 10.63 2.50 0.54
CA SER A 65 11.98 1.92 0.69
C SER A 65 12.10 0.56 0.01
N GLY A 66 11.11 -0.31 0.19
CA GLY A 66 11.07 -1.62 -0.45
C GLY A 66 11.02 -1.55 -1.98
N LEU A 67 10.31 -0.57 -2.54
CA LEU A 67 10.31 -0.32 -3.99
C LEU A 67 11.69 0.12 -4.50
N ASP A 68 12.39 0.99 -3.78
CA ASP A 68 13.75 1.41 -4.16
C ASP A 68 14.75 0.26 -4.13
N GLU A 69 14.70 -0.56 -3.08
CA GLU A 69 15.59 -1.70 -2.94
C GLU A 69 15.35 -2.73 -4.05
N LYS A 70 14.08 -2.98 -4.40
CA LYS A 70 13.71 -3.95 -5.44
C LYS A 70 13.94 -3.42 -6.86
N TYR A 71 13.67 -2.14 -7.09
CA TYR A 71 13.70 -1.50 -8.40
C TYR A 71 14.61 -0.25 -8.40
N PRO A 72 15.92 -0.39 -8.13
CA PRO A 72 16.81 0.76 -7.93
C PRO A 72 16.94 1.66 -9.15
N ALA A 73 16.74 1.11 -10.36
CA ALA A 73 16.73 1.90 -11.60
C ALA A 73 15.54 2.87 -11.72
N LEU A 74 14.47 2.64 -10.95
CA LEU A 74 13.28 3.49 -10.94
C LEU A 74 13.25 4.49 -9.78
N ALA A 75 14.18 4.40 -8.81
CA ALA A 75 14.27 5.32 -7.68
C ALA A 75 14.43 6.80 -8.12
N GLU A 76 15.13 7.04 -9.23
CA GLU A 76 15.30 8.38 -9.82
C GLU A 76 14.03 8.89 -10.51
N ILE A 77 13.22 8.01 -11.08
CA ILE A 77 11.96 8.34 -11.77
C ILE A 77 10.85 8.59 -10.73
N ARG A 78 10.91 7.92 -9.58
CA ARG A 78 9.98 8.13 -8.47
C ARG A 78 9.90 9.60 -8.04
N GLY A 79 11.02 10.31 -7.95
CA GLY A 79 11.03 11.74 -7.65
C GLY A 79 10.34 12.63 -8.70
N GLN A 80 10.01 12.07 -9.86
CA GLN A 80 9.26 12.72 -10.94
C GLN A 80 7.77 12.31 -10.93
N MET A 81 7.39 11.30 -10.14
CA MET A 81 5.99 10.94 -9.91
C MET A 81 5.35 12.00 -9.01
N THR A 82 4.49 12.81 -9.61
CA THR A 82 3.85 13.93 -8.90
C THR A 82 2.71 13.48 -7.97
N SER A 83 2.06 12.35 -8.27
CA SER A 83 1.11 11.70 -7.36
C SER A 83 0.76 10.29 -7.82
N VAL A 84 0.42 9.38 -6.90
CA VAL A 84 -0.19 8.08 -7.24
C VAL A 84 -1.51 8.27 -8.00
N SER A 85 -2.22 9.36 -7.73
CA SER A 85 -3.51 9.69 -8.37
C SER A 85 -3.39 10.07 -9.86
N THR A 86 -2.18 10.36 -10.37
CA THR A 86 -1.95 10.69 -11.78
C THR A 86 -1.59 9.47 -12.64
N LEU A 87 -1.51 8.29 -12.04
CA LEU A 87 -1.29 7.04 -12.75
C LEU A 87 -2.48 6.71 -13.68
N PRO A 88 -2.23 6.12 -14.86
CA PRO A 88 -3.27 5.57 -15.73
C PRO A 88 -4.26 4.66 -14.99
N ALA A 89 -5.54 4.74 -15.36
CA ALA A 89 -6.64 4.05 -14.67
C ALA A 89 -6.48 2.52 -14.64
N GLU A 90 -5.87 1.94 -15.68
CA GLU A 90 -5.52 0.51 -15.75
C GLU A 90 -4.57 0.05 -14.64
N TYR A 91 -3.70 0.94 -14.15
CA TYR A 91 -2.81 0.65 -13.03
C TYR A 91 -3.49 0.83 -11.68
N LEU A 92 -4.52 1.67 -11.63
CA LEU A 92 -5.34 1.91 -10.44
C LEU A 92 -6.42 0.83 -10.25
N SER A 93 -6.47 -0.18 -11.12
CA SER A 93 -7.43 -1.27 -11.02
C SER A 93 -7.18 -2.09 -9.76
N LEU A 94 -8.14 -2.01 -8.85
CA LEU A 94 -8.22 -2.77 -7.61
C LEU A 94 -9.48 -3.62 -7.68
N ASP A 95 -9.47 -4.79 -7.04
CA ASP A 95 -10.62 -5.71 -6.99
C ASP A 95 -11.74 -5.21 -6.05
N PHE A 96 -11.57 -4.01 -5.46
CA PHE A 96 -12.51 -3.38 -4.56
C PHE A 96 -12.54 -1.86 -4.76
N GLU A 97 -13.71 -1.27 -4.51
CA GLU A 97 -13.90 0.17 -4.61
C GLU A 97 -13.36 0.89 -3.37
N LEU A 98 -12.56 1.92 -3.60
CA LEU A 98 -12.07 2.81 -2.55
C LEU A 98 -13.05 3.96 -2.34
N GLU A 99 -13.46 4.18 -1.10
CA GLU A 99 -14.26 5.37 -0.79
C GLU A 99 -13.44 6.66 -1.03
N PRO A 100 -13.99 7.66 -1.77
CA PRO A 100 -13.22 8.82 -2.22
C PRO A 100 -12.58 9.66 -1.10
N GLU A 101 -13.25 9.75 0.04
CA GLU A 101 -12.81 10.54 1.21
C GLU A 101 -11.55 9.95 1.87
N TYR A 102 -11.49 8.64 2.07
CA TYR A 102 -10.32 7.97 2.66
C TYR A 102 -9.17 7.84 1.66
N ARG A 103 -9.50 7.69 0.38
CA ARG A 103 -8.51 7.69 -0.72
C ARG A 103 -7.69 8.96 -0.75
N THR A 104 -8.31 10.12 -0.53
CA THR A 104 -7.60 11.40 -0.54
C THR A 104 -6.54 11.44 0.55
N VAL A 105 -6.89 11.08 1.79
CA VAL A 105 -5.97 11.11 2.93
C VAL A 105 -4.83 10.09 2.77
N ALA A 106 -5.15 8.86 2.36
CA ALA A 106 -4.14 7.84 2.10
C ALA A 106 -3.20 8.23 0.94
N SER A 107 -3.74 8.83 -0.14
CA SER A 107 -2.93 9.32 -1.26
C SER A 107 -2.01 10.47 -0.84
N GLU A 108 -2.49 11.41 -0.03
CA GLU A 108 -1.66 12.51 0.50
C GLU A 108 -0.50 11.97 1.33
N MET A 109 -0.71 10.94 2.15
CA MET A 109 0.36 10.28 2.90
C MET A 109 1.38 9.59 2.00
N PHE A 110 0.90 8.85 1.00
CA PHE A 110 1.77 8.17 0.04
C PHE A 110 2.60 9.18 -0.75
N ASP A 111 1.97 10.24 -1.26
CA ASP A 111 2.65 11.31 -1.99
C ASP A 111 3.66 12.02 -1.07
N ALA A 112 3.33 12.23 0.20
CA ALA A 112 4.25 12.82 1.17
C ALA A 112 5.47 11.94 1.44
N ALA A 113 5.26 10.63 1.64
CA ALA A 113 6.34 9.65 1.81
C ALA A 113 7.21 9.55 0.55
N LEU A 114 6.61 9.56 -0.64
CA LEU A 114 7.31 9.53 -1.93
C LEU A 114 8.19 10.76 -2.15
N GLN A 115 7.72 11.94 -1.73
CA GLN A 115 8.39 13.22 -1.93
C GLN A 115 9.26 13.66 -0.74
N GLY A 116 9.25 12.91 0.37
CA GLY A 116 9.91 13.30 1.62
C GLY A 116 9.36 14.60 2.21
N THR A 117 8.06 14.87 2.04
CA THR A 117 7.41 16.11 2.50
C THR A 117 6.68 15.95 3.84
N ASP A 118 5.96 16.98 4.29
CA ASP A 118 5.42 17.13 5.65
C ASP A 118 4.32 16.12 6.01
N THR A 119 4.75 14.94 6.49
CA THR A 119 3.89 13.84 6.94
C THR A 119 3.05 14.20 8.17
N GLU A 120 3.43 15.22 8.95
CA GLU A 120 2.74 15.60 10.19
C GLU A 120 1.34 16.17 9.94
N THR A 121 1.17 16.94 8.86
CA THR A 121 -0.14 17.48 8.48
C THR A 121 -1.14 16.37 8.14
N VAL A 122 -0.69 15.31 7.48
CA VAL A 122 -1.57 14.19 7.10
C VAL A 122 -1.86 13.28 8.30
N LYS A 123 -0.86 13.03 9.18
CA LYS A 123 -1.09 12.34 10.46
C LYS A 123 -2.16 13.02 11.29
N ALA A 124 -2.14 14.35 11.36
CA ALA A 124 -3.16 15.12 12.07
C ALA A 124 -4.55 14.92 11.46
N LYS A 125 -4.67 14.81 10.12
CA LYS A 125 -5.95 14.49 9.46
C LYS A 125 -6.46 13.09 9.81
N ILE A 126 -5.59 12.08 9.85
CA ILE A 126 -5.96 10.70 10.22
C ILE A 126 -6.37 10.62 11.69
N ALA A 127 -5.68 11.34 12.59
CA ALA A 127 -6.00 11.35 14.01
C ALA A 127 -7.40 11.90 14.33
N VAL A 128 -8.00 12.68 13.42
CA VAL A 128 -9.37 13.22 13.56
C VAL A 128 -10.43 12.22 13.10
N LEU A 129 -10.06 11.18 12.35
CA LEU A 129 -10.96 10.09 11.97
C LEU A 129 -11.17 9.15 13.16
N ASP A 130 -12.39 8.64 13.32
CA ASP A 130 -12.73 7.60 14.28
C ASP A 130 -12.39 6.19 13.73
N GLY A 131 -12.56 5.16 14.55
CA GLY A 131 -12.04 3.80 14.27
C GLY A 131 -12.33 3.28 12.87
N ASP A 132 -13.59 3.38 12.40
CA ASP A 132 -13.98 2.92 11.07
C ASP A 132 -13.32 3.75 9.96
N GLY A 133 -13.24 5.07 10.12
CA GLY A 133 -12.56 5.95 9.17
C GLY A 133 -11.05 5.69 9.10
N GLN A 134 -10.41 5.41 10.24
CA GLN A 134 -8.99 5.06 10.30
C GLN A 134 -8.71 3.70 9.66
N ALA A 135 -9.54 2.69 9.92
CA ALA A 135 -9.43 1.38 9.28
C ALA A 135 -9.46 1.53 7.76
N ASN A 136 -10.47 2.23 7.23
CA ASN A 136 -10.59 2.46 5.79
C ASN A 136 -9.39 3.22 5.18
N VAL A 137 -8.80 4.17 5.91
CA VAL A 137 -7.56 4.83 5.46
C VAL A 137 -6.39 3.85 5.39
N ILE A 138 -6.20 2.99 6.38
CA ILE A 138 -5.14 1.96 6.37
C ILE A 138 -5.34 0.99 5.20
N LEU A 139 -6.57 0.52 4.99
CA LEU A 139 -6.88 -0.38 3.87
C LEU A 139 -6.62 0.29 2.52
N THR A 140 -6.99 1.56 2.40
CA THR A 140 -6.73 2.34 1.18
C THR A 140 -5.23 2.54 0.96
N ALA A 141 -4.46 2.77 2.02
CA ALA A 141 -3.00 2.87 1.97
C ALA A 141 -2.36 1.58 1.44
N ILE A 142 -2.78 0.41 1.92
CA ILE A 142 -2.32 -0.90 1.43
C ILE A 142 -2.67 -1.08 -0.07
N ALA A 143 -3.87 -0.66 -0.47
CA ALA A 143 -4.31 -0.74 -1.86
C ALA A 143 -3.43 0.13 -2.79
N LEU A 144 -3.14 1.37 -2.37
CA LEU A 144 -2.28 2.29 -3.11
C LEU A 144 -0.85 1.77 -3.25
N PHE A 145 -0.31 1.11 -2.22
CA PHE A 145 0.97 0.42 -2.35
C PHE A 145 0.93 -0.69 -3.40
N THR A 146 -0.09 -1.53 -3.38
CA THR A 146 -0.23 -2.64 -4.32
C THR A 146 -0.22 -2.12 -5.76
N VAL A 147 -0.94 -1.03 -6.01
CA VAL A 147 -0.92 -0.30 -7.28
C VAL A 147 0.49 0.16 -7.65
N LEU A 148 1.22 0.79 -6.72
CA LEU A 148 2.59 1.25 -6.97
C LEU A 148 3.56 0.10 -7.28
N ALA A 149 3.47 -1.01 -6.54
CA ALA A 149 4.28 -2.20 -6.79
C ALA A 149 4.00 -2.79 -8.17
N LYS A 150 2.74 -2.86 -8.59
CA LYS A 150 2.35 -3.25 -9.96
C LYS A 150 2.96 -2.32 -11.00
N VAL A 151 2.83 -1.00 -10.85
CA VAL A 151 3.39 -0.02 -11.79
C VAL A 151 4.90 -0.16 -11.93
N PHE A 152 5.63 -0.21 -10.82
CA PHE A 152 7.10 -0.32 -10.86
C PHE A 152 7.53 -1.64 -11.50
N HIS A 153 6.82 -2.73 -11.20
CA HIS A 153 7.07 -4.01 -11.85
C HIS A 153 6.82 -3.95 -13.36
N GLN A 154 5.72 -3.34 -13.80
CA GLN A 154 5.39 -3.20 -15.23
C GLN A 154 6.41 -2.31 -15.96
N LEU A 155 6.79 -1.18 -15.37
CA LEU A 155 7.78 -0.28 -15.95
C LEU A 155 9.18 -0.93 -16.06
N THR A 156 9.54 -1.80 -15.13
CA THR A 156 10.83 -2.51 -15.18
C THR A 156 10.84 -3.74 -16.08
N THR A 157 9.74 -4.48 -16.16
CA THR A 157 9.69 -5.76 -16.88
C THR A 157 9.00 -5.69 -18.25
N GLY A 158 8.21 -4.65 -18.50
CA GLY A 158 7.37 -4.51 -19.69
C GLY A 158 6.17 -5.46 -19.74
N LYS A 159 5.92 -6.25 -18.69
CA LYS A 159 4.82 -7.23 -18.64
C LYS A 159 3.60 -6.64 -17.97
N MET A 160 2.46 -6.59 -18.65
CA MET A 160 1.19 -6.14 -18.07
C MET A 160 0.53 -7.24 -17.23
N ALA A 161 -0.44 -6.86 -16.39
CA ALA A 161 -1.16 -7.80 -15.51
C ALA A 161 -1.92 -8.92 -16.26
N ASP A 162 -2.06 -8.80 -17.58
CA ASP A 162 -2.80 -9.72 -18.47
C ASP A 162 -1.94 -10.43 -19.53
N ASP A 163 -0.62 -10.53 -19.34
CA ASP A 163 0.18 -11.47 -20.13
C ASP A 163 -0.02 -12.91 -19.59
N GLU A 164 -1.28 -13.40 -19.59
CA GLU A 164 -1.47 -14.81 -19.89
C GLU A 164 -0.76 -15.07 -21.23
N PRO A 165 -0.02 -16.18 -21.38
CA PRO A 165 0.53 -16.52 -22.68
C PRO A 165 -0.66 -16.68 -23.63
N THR A 166 -0.88 -15.67 -24.46
CA THR A 166 -1.64 -15.86 -25.69
C THR A 166 -0.87 -16.92 -26.45
N LEU A 167 -1.31 -18.17 -26.29
CA LEU A 167 -0.93 -19.28 -27.13
C LEU A 167 -1.23 -18.80 -28.55
N SER A 168 -0.18 -18.35 -29.21
CA SER A 168 -0.13 -18.22 -30.65
C SER A 168 -0.42 -19.61 -31.19
N LEU A 169 -1.70 -19.89 -31.40
CA LEU A 169 -2.15 -21.02 -32.18
C LEU A 169 -1.57 -20.77 -33.57
N GLY A 170 -0.55 -21.58 -33.86
CA GLY A 170 0.24 -21.52 -35.06
C GLY A 170 -0.63 -21.29 -36.29
N SER A 171 -0.17 -20.34 -37.08
CA SER A 171 -0.37 -20.37 -38.52
C SER A 171 0.10 -21.72 -39.03
N ASP A 172 -0.83 -22.58 -39.44
CA ASP A 172 -0.53 -23.75 -40.25
C ASP A 172 -1.59 -23.89 -41.35
N GLY A 173 -1.12 -23.69 -42.59
CA GLY A 173 -1.49 -24.45 -43.79
C GLY A 173 -2.87 -24.24 -44.39
#